data_AF-A0A8J8DXJ0-F1
#
_entry.id   AF-A0A8J8DXJ0-F1
#
_cell.length_a   1.000
_cell.length_b   1.000
_cell.length_c   1.000
_cell.angle_alpha   90.00
_cell.angle_beta   90.00
_cell.angle_gamma   90.00
#
_symmetry.space_group_name_H-M   'P 1'
#
loop_
_entity.id
_entity.type
_entity.pdbx_description
1 polymer ?
#
loop_
_entity_poly.entity_id
_entity_poly.type
_entity_poly.pdbx_seq_one_letter_code
_entity_poly.pdbx_strand_id
1 'polypeptide(L)'
;MAHFHGHWIEDILIVAIGLLALASLLTGVKWLTTLAGTLFWVSLPTLLFGRGIKIENGIILEFGWPMRLFRIRIAPDDIVEIVDLERAEGIPLIRYYRQIIIFTALWLVVGFTGLIKRPEWAFMWFGWIYWGLASAVPLIFPGRTRKLGALALLLFGVLMSGVAYHLGVNVYQFYAIGGALLAFVYLTDVREKTIVLVTEKGTYFVCSYNYDELEEFLERIGKLVSGGADAQAT
;
A
#
# COMPACT_ATOMS: atom_id res chain seq x y z
N MET A 1 1.12 11.14 -15.42
CA MET A 1 -0.02 10.23 -15.56
C MET A 1 -0.46 9.84 -14.16
N ALA A 2 -1.74 9.98 -13.81
CA ALA A 2 -2.22 9.61 -12.47
C ALA A 2 -2.14 8.08 -12.27
N HIS A 3 -1.90 7.66 -11.03
CA HIS A 3 -1.65 6.29 -10.65
C HIS A 3 -2.60 5.81 -9.55
N PHE A 4 -3.05 4.54 -9.52
CA PHE A 4 -3.89 4.06 -8.42
C PHE A 4 -3.43 2.79 -7.67
N HIS A 5 -3.89 2.64 -6.41
CA HIS A 5 -3.68 1.50 -5.50
C HIS A 5 -5.00 1.11 -4.79
N GLY A 6 -5.09 -0.12 -4.25
CA GLY A 6 -6.20 -0.55 -3.37
C GLY A 6 -7.22 -1.47 -4.03
N HIS A 7 -6.80 -2.34 -4.95
CA HIS A 7 -7.71 -3.27 -5.62
C HIS A 7 -7.72 -4.64 -4.94
N TRP A 8 -8.89 -5.32 -4.92
CA TRP A 8 -9.06 -6.64 -4.30
C TRP A 8 -8.06 -7.71 -4.76
N ILE A 9 -7.52 -7.57 -5.98
CA ILE A 9 -6.47 -8.48 -6.51
C ILE A 9 -5.18 -8.36 -5.69
N GLU A 10 -4.80 -7.16 -5.26
CA GLU A 10 -3.63 -6.93 -4.40
C GLU A 10 -3.85 -7.56 -3.03
N ASP A 11 -5.06 -7.42 -2.50
CA ASP A 11 -5.44 -7.99 -1.21
C ASP A 11 -5.34 -9.51 -1.24
N ILE A 12 -5.89 -10.15 -2.28
CA ILE A 12 -5.79 -11.61 -2.47
C ILE A 12 -4.33 -12.03 -2.58
N LEU A 13 -3.51 -11.27 -3.31
CA LEU A 13 -2.10 -11.59 -3.50
C LEU A 13 -1.32 -11.51 -2.18
N ILE A 14 -1.52 -10.43 -1.40
CA ILE A 14 -0.90 -10.24 -0.07
C ILE A 14 -1.33 -11.37 0.87
N VAL A 15 -2.63 -11.68 0.92
CA VAL A 15 -3.17 -12.76 1.75
C VAL A 15 -2.62 -14.11 1.32
N ALA A 16 -2.56 -14.40 0.01
CA ALA A 16 -2.01 -15.64 -0.50
C ALA A 16 -0.54 -15.83 -0.12
N ILE A 17 0.29 -14.78 -0.25
CA ILE A 17 1.70 -14.82 0.16
C ILE A 17 1.81 -15.15 1.65
N GLY A 18 1.08 -14.45 2.52
CA GLY A 18 1.12 -14.69 3.96
C GLY A 18 0.61 -16.08 4.35
N LEU A 19 -0.48 -16.56 3.75
CA LEU A 19 -1.03 -17.89 4.02
C LEU A 19 -0.11 -19.02 3.53
N LEU A 20 0.49 -18.90 2.35
CA LEU A 20 1.46 -19.88 1.85
C LEU A 20 2.67 -20.00 2.78
N ALA A 21 3.16 -18.85 3.25
CA ALA A 21 4.28 -18.83 4.19
C ALA A 21 3.92 -19.42 5.56
N LEU A 22 2.73 -19.10 6.08
CA LEU A 22 2.24 -19.69 7.32
C LEU A 22 2.04 -21.20 7.18
N ALA A 23 1.44 -21.66 6.08
CA ALA A 23 1.26 -23.08 5.79
C ALA A 23 2.60 -23.81 5.73
N SER A 24 3.62 -23.23 5.10
CA SER A 24 4.98 -23.77 5.10
C SER A 24 5.56 -23.93 6.51
N LEU A 25 5.38 -22.92 7.37
CA LEU A 25 5.89 -22.93 8.74
C LEU A 25 5.18 -23.97 9.62
N LEU A 26 3.87 -24.15 9.42
CA LEU A 26 3.07 -25.10 10.19
C LEU A 26 3.23 -26.55 9.73
N THR A 27 3.38 -26.78 8.43
CA THR A 27 3.47 -28.13 7.83
C THR A 27 4.91 -28.61 7.63
N GLY A 28 5.88 -27.70 7.64
CA GLY A 28 7.28 -27.97 7.31
C GLY A 28 7.59 -28.02 5.81
N VAL A 29 6.59 -27.90 4.94
CA VAL A 29 6.71 -28.04 3.48
C VAL A 29 7.44 -26.84 2.87
N LYS A 30 8.75 -26.96 2.63
CA LYS A 30 9.64 -25.84 2.25
C LYS A 30 9.27 -25.12 0.95
N TRP A 31 8.75 -25.83 -0.07
CA TRP A 31 8.44 -25.24 -1.37
C TRP A 31 7.35 -24.16 -1.29
N LEU A 32 6.47 -24.22 -0.29
CA LEU A 32 5.45 -23.20 -0.05
C LEU A 32 6.06 -21.84 0.32
N THR A 33 7.13 -21.81 1.12
CA THR A 33 7.86 -20.55 1.40
C THR A 33 8.56 -20.03 0.16
N THR A 34 9.12 -20.91 -0.68
CA THR A 34 9.73 -20.50 -1.95
C THR A 34 8.69 -19.87 -2.87
N LEU A 35 7.51 -20.49 -3.01
CA LEU A 35 6.41 -19.95 -3.80
C LEU A 35 5.92 -18.61 -3.25
N ALA A 36 5.76 -18.49 -1.93
CA ALA A 36 5.40 -17.23 -1.28
C ALA A 36 6.42 -16.13 -1.57
N GLY A 37 7.72 -16.43 -1.48
CA GLY A 37 8.79 -15.49 -1.79
C GLY A 37 8.80 -15.08 -3.27
N THR A 38 8.62 -16.03 -4.20
CA THR A 38 8.52 -15.73 -5.63
C THR A 38 7.31 -14.84 -5.93
N LEU A 39 6.15 -15.16 -5.37
CA LEU A 39 4.94 -14.34 -5.52
C LEU A 39 5.16 -12.94 -4.96
N PHE A 40 5.81 -12.80 -3.81
CA PHE A 40 6.17 -11.50 -3.26
C PHE A 40 7.02 -10.68 -4.22
N TRP A 41 8.15 -11.23 -4.71
CA TRP A 41 9.02 -10.50 -5.64
C TRP A 41 8.34 -10.15 -6.96
N VAL A 42 7.55 -11.07 -7.51
CA VAL A 42 6.76 -10.81 -8.74
C VAL A 42 5.65 -9.78 -8.50
N SER A 43 5.12 -9.69 -7.28
CA SER A 43 4.10 -8.71 -6.91
C SER A 43 4.66 -7.31 -6.72
N LEU A 44 5.93 -7.15 -6.33
CA LEU A 44 6.52 -5.85 -5.99
C LEU A 44 6.35 -4.80 -7.10
N PRO A 45 6.58 -5.07 -8.39
CA PRO A 45 6.33 -4.09 -9.43
C PRO A 45 4.86 -3.63 -9.48
N THR A 46 3.93 -4.54 -9.21
CA THR A 46 2.49 -4.26 -9.22
C THR A 46 2.04 -3.49 -7.97
N LEU A 47 2.72 -3.69 -6.84
CA LEU A 47 2.43 -3.05 -5.55
C LEU A 47 3.16 -1.70 -5.38
N LEU A 48 4.35 -1.56 -5.97
CA LEU A 48 5.22 -0.38 -5.83
C LEU A 48 5.03 0.63 -6.97
N PHE A 49 4.86 0.17 -8.21
CA PHE A 49 4.65 1.07 -9.34
C PHE A 49 3.16 1.31 -9.53
N GLY A 50 2.82 2.59 -9.43
CA GLY A 50 1.48 3.07 -9.68
C GLY A 50 0.96 2.66 -11.05
N ARG A 51 -0.36 2.48 -11.15
CA ARG A 51 -1.06 2.00 -12.35
C ARG A 51 -1.67 3.13 -13.15
N GLY A 52 -1.42 3.23 -14.45
CA GLY A 52 -1.89 4.36 -15.26
C GLY A 52 -3.41 4.54 -15.24
N ILE A 53 -3.86 5.78 -15.10
CA ILE A 53 -5.28 6.16 -15.18
C ILE A 53 -5.52 6.95 -16.46
N LYS A 54 -6.63 6.65 -17.14
CA LYS A 54 -7.15 7.43 -18.26
C LYS A 54 -8.57 7.88 -17.96
N ILE A 55 -8.89 9.13 -18.31
CA ILE A 55 -10.25 9.66 -18.27
C ILE A 55 -10.73 9.79 -19.71
N GLU A 56 -11.77 9.03 -20.04
CA GLU A 56 -12.51 9.12 -21.30
C GLU A 56 -14.00 9.34 -20.93
N ASN A 57 -14.92 8.50 -21.43
CA ASN A 57 -16.34 8.49 -21.01
C ASN A 57 -16.53 7.73 -19.66
N GLY A 58 -15.65 7.97 -18.69
CA GLY A 58 -15.47 7.17 -17.48
C GLY A 58 -14.00 7.09 -17.05
N ILE A 59 -13.75 6.57 -15.85
CA ILE A 59 -12.39 6.38 -15.34
C ILE A 59 -11.91 4.98 -15.74
N ILE A 60 -10.84 4.90 -16.52
CA ILE A 60 -10.21 3.65 -16.92
C ILE A 60 -8.93 3.48 -16.11
N LEU A 61 -8.94 2.46 -15.25
CA LEU A 61 -7.83 2.03 -14.42
C LEU A 61 -7.06 0.92 -15.15
N GLU A 62 -5.83 1.18 -15.59
CA GLU A 62 -4.99 0.21 -16.31
C GLU A 62 -4.01 -0.48 -15.36
N PHE A 63 -4.16 -1.80 -15.18
CA PHE A 63 -3.33 -2.62 -14.32
C PHE A 63 -2.17 -3.26 -15.09
N GLY A 64 -0.97 -3.29 -14.49
CA GLY A 64 0.17 -4.07 -14.95
C GLY A 64 1.34 -3.22 -15.45
N TRP A 65 2.55 -3.57 -15.01
CA TRP A 65 3.82 -2.99 -15.47
C TRP A 65 4.86 -4.11 -15.66
N PRO A 66 5.60 -4.16 -16.78
CA PRO A 66 5.58 -3.22 -17.90
C PRO A 66 4.45 -3.48 -18.92
N MET A 67 3.78 -4.64 -18.87
CA MET A 67 2.64 -4.95 -19.74
C MET A 67 1.31 -4.74 -19.01
N ARG A 68 0.34 -4.13 -19.70
CA ARG A 68 -1.04 -3.97 -19.20
C ARG A 68 -1.73 -5.34 -19.15
N LEU A 69 -2.04 -5.81 -17.95
CA LEU A 69 -2.69 -7.09 -17.70
C LEU A 69 -4.23 -6.97 -17.71
N PHE A 70 -4.78 -5.93 -17.07
CA PHE A 70 -6.23 -5.76 -16.93
C PHE A 70 -6.65 -4.29 -17.01
N ARG A 71 -7.90 -4.03 -17.40
CA ARG A 71 -8.51 -2.69 -17.39
C ARG A 71 -9.81 -2.74 -16.60
N ILE A 72 -10.02 -1.77 -15.73
CA ILE A 72 -11.28 -1.59 -15.03
C ILE A 72 -11.86 -0.25 -15.44
N ARG A 73 -13.12 -0.28 -15.85
CA ARG A 73 -13.87 0.92 -16.18
C ARG A 73 -14.83 1.22 -15.03
N ILE A 74 -14.72 2.42 -14.47
CA ILE A 74 -15.63 2.96 -13.47
C ILE A 74 -16.52 3.97 -14.21
N ALA A 75 -17.84 3.72 -14.18
CA ALA A 75 -18.80 4.67 -14.72
C ALA A 75 -18.90 5.90 -13.80
N PRO A 76 -19.22 7.10 -14.32
CA PRO A 76 -19.42 8.29 -13.48
C PRO A 76 -20.44 8.04 -12.35
N ASP A 77 -21.52 7.35 -12.68
CA ASP A 77 -22.63 7.06 -11.74
C ASP A 77 -22.22 6.08 -10.62
N ASP A 78 -21.15 5.30 -10.80
CA ASP A 78 -20.63 4.39 -9.78
C ASP A 78 -19.83 5.13 -8.69
N ILE A 79 -19.53 6.43 -8.87
CA ILE A 79 -18.70 7.23 -7.97
C ILE A 79 -19.56 7.83 -6.86
N VAL A 80 -19.36 7.34 -5.63
CA VAL A 80 -20.12 7.74 -4.45
C VAL A 80 -19.47 8.92 -3.72
N GLU A 81 -18.14 8.93 -3.62
CA GLU A 81 -17.39 9.94 -2.87
C GLU A 81 -16.03 10.20 -3.55
N ILE A 82 -15.65 11.47 -3.68
CA ILE A 82 -14.31 11.89 -4.13
C ILE A 82 -13.70 12.69 -2.99
N VAL A 83 -12.61 12.21 -2.42
CA VAL A 83 -11.96 12.83 -1.27
C VAL A 83 -10.54 13.22 -1.63
N ASP A 84 -10.27 14.51 -1.63
CA ASP A 84 -8.90 15.02 -1.64
C ASP A 84 -8.35 14.90 -0.21
N LEU A 85 -7.50 13.90 0.04
CA LEU A 85 -6.94 13.64 1.36
C LEU A 85 -6.04 14.76 1.88
N GLU A 86 -5.54 15.62 1.00
CA GLU A 86 -4.75 16.78 1.43
C GLU A 86 -5.66 17.87 2.02
N ARG A 87 -6.85 18.07 1.43
CA ARG A 87 -7.81 19.10 1.82
C ARG A 87 -8.82 18.64 2.86
N ALA A 88 -9.09 17.34 2.93
CA ALA A 88 -10.00 16.73 3.90
C ALA A 88 -9.32 16.55 5.27
N GLU A 89 -8.97 17.67 5.91
CA GLU A 89 -8.40 17.67 7.26
C GLU A 89 -9.37 16.96 8.25
N GLY A 90 -8.91 15.89 8.89
CA GLY A 90 -9.64 15.20 9.96
C GLY A 90 -10.32 13.88 9.58
N ILE A 91 -10.33 13.47 8.31
CA ILE A 91 -10.83 12.14 7.93
C ILE A 91 -9.69 11.11 8.11
N PRO A 92 -9.83 10.13 9.01
CA PRO A 92 -8.78 9.16 9.23
C PRO A 92 -8.67 8.21 8.03
N LEU A 93 -7.46 8.07 7.45
CA LEU A 93 -7.13 7.17 6.34
C LEU A 93 -7.65 5.74 6.53
N ILE A 94 -7.74 5.29 7.78
CA ILE A 94 -8.27 3.98 8.16
C ILE A 94 -9.73 3.76 7.71
N ARG A 95 -10.51 4.84 7.50
CA ARG A 95 -11.88 4.74 6.96
C ARG A 95 -11.88 4.12 5.57
N TYR A 96 -10.87 4.46 4.77
CA TYR A 96 -10.73 4.07 3.37
C TYR A 96 -9.80 2.87 3.17
N TYR A 97 -8.98 2.52 4.18
CA TYR A 97 -8.01 1.44 4.09
C TYR A 97 -8.01 0.52 5.31
N ARG A 98 -9.17 -0.06 5.66
CA ARG A 98 -9.30 -0.95 6.83
C ARG A 98 -8.48 -2.25 6.71
N GLN A 99 -8.27 -2.73 5.49
CA GLN A 99 -7.61 -4.01 5.21
C GLN A 99 -6.15 -4.03 5.67
N ILE A 100 -5.50 -2.87 5.77
CA ILE A 100 -4.14 -2.76 6.27
C ILE A 100 -3.98 -3.33 7.68
N ILE A 101 -5.00 -3.26 8.54
CA ILE A 101 -4.94 -3.85 9.89
C ILE A 101 -4.82 -5.38 9.78
N ILE A 102 -5.61 -5.97 8.86
CA ILE A 102 -5.58 -7.41 8.59
C ILE A 102 -4.21 -7.80 8.02
N PHE A 103 -3.67 -7.00 7.10
CA PHE A 103 -2.35 -7.26 6.51
C PHE A 103 -1.23 -7.12 7.54
N THR A 104 -1.23 -6.07 8.35
CA THR A 104 -0.28 -5.90 9.46
C THR A 104 -0.35 -7.09 10.41
N ALA A 105 -1.56 -7.51 10.82
CA ALA A 105 -1.72 -8.67 11.70
C ALA A 105 -1.18 -9.96 11.05
N LEU A 106 -1.48 -10.19 9.77
CA LEU A 106 -0.96 -11.34 9.01
C LEU A 106 0.57 -11.34 8.98
N TRP A 107 1.19 -10.22 8.64
CA TRP A 107 2.66 -10.11 8.58
C TRP A 107 3.31 -10.33 9.95
N LEU A 108 2.72 -9.80 11.01
CA LEU A 108 3.19 -10.04 12.38
C LEU A 108 3.08 -11.52 12.75
N VAL A 109 1.94 -12.16 12.52
CA VAL A 109 1.72 -13.58 12.81
C VAL A 109 2.75 -14.43 12.07
N VAL A 110 2.95 -14.20 10.78
CA VAL A 110 3.91 -15.00 10.02
C VAL A 110 5.35 -14.72 10.46
N GLY A 111 5.69 -13.45 10.71
CA GLY A 111 7.02 -13.07 11.21
C GLY A 111 7.37 -13.71 12.55
N PHE A 112 6.49 -13.60 13.55
CA PHE A 112 6.74 -14.21 14.86
C PHE A 112 6.76 -15.75 14.79
N THR A 113 5.85 -16.35 14.03
CA THR A 113 5.86 -17.82 13.83
C THR A 113 7.15 -18.28 13.16
N GLY A 114 7.64 -17.51 12.18
CA GLY A 114 8.89 -17.76 11.49
C GLY A 114 10.10 -17.73 12.40
N LEU A 115 10.18 -16.73 13.30
CA LEU A 115 11.25 -16.62 14.29
C LEU A 115 11.29 -17.82 15.24
N ILE A 116 10.12 -18.34 15.64
CA ILE A 116 10.03 -19.50 16.55
C ILE A 116 10.39 -20.81 15.84
N LYS A 117 9.88 -21.00 14.62
CA LYS A 117 9.95 -22.30 13.91
C LYS A 117 11.18 -22.45 13.02
N ARG A 118 11.72 -21.36 12.48
CA ARG A 118 12.87 -21.33 11.56
C ARG A 118 13.78 -20.12 11.84
N PRO A 119 14.42 -20.07 13.01
CA PRO A 119 15.31 -18.98 13.40
C PRO A 119 16.51 -18.82 12.45
N GLU A 120 16.89 -19.88 11.73
CA GLU A 120 17.92 -19.83 10.69
C GLU A 120 17.65 -18.77 9.61
N TRP A 121 16.38 -18.37 9.39
CA TRP A 121 15.95 -17.38 8.41
C TRP A 121 15.45 -16.10 9.08
N ALA A 122 15.92 -15.81 10.30
CA ALA A 122 15.48 -14.68 11.11
C ALA A 122 15.46 -13.34 10.37
N PHE A 123 16.43 -13.07 9.47
CA PHE A 123 16.43 -11.86 8.64
C PHE A 123 15.11 -11.66 7.85
N MET A 124 14.61 -12.72 7.22
CA MET A 124 13.40 -12.66 6.41
C MET A 124 12.18 -12.38 7.29
N TRP A 125 12.06 -13.07 8.42
CA TRP A 125 10.95 -12.93 9.35
C TRP A 125 10.92 -11.56 10.01
N PHE A 126 12.09 -11.04 10.41
CA PHE A 126 12.24 -9.65 10.87
C PHE A 126 11.84 -8.64 9.80
N GLY A 127 12.17 -8.90 8.54
CA GLY A 127 11.71 -8.09 7.41
C GLY A 127 10.18 -8.02 7.34
N TRP A 128 9.47 -9.12 7.56
CA TRP A 128 8.02 -9.15 7.47
C TRP A 128 7.35 -8.40 8.62
N ILE A 129 7.88 -8.55 9.84
CA ILE A 129 7.45 -7.75 11.00
C ILE A 129 7.67 -6.27 10.73
N TYR A 130 8.85 -5.92 10.24
CA TYR A 130 9.21 -4.54 9.91
C TYR A 130 8.26 -3.94 8.87
N TRP A 131 8.02 -4.64 7.75
CA TRP A 131 7.11 -4.18 6.71
C TRP A 131 5.67 -4.02 7.19
N GLY A 132 5.15 -5.00 7.94
CA GLY A 132 3.78 -4.96 8.46
C GLY A 132 3.53 -3.81 9.44
N LEU A 133 4.53 -3.44 10.25
CA LEU A 133 4.43 -2.32 11.18
C LEU A 133 4.69 -0.98 10.48
N ALA A 134 5.69 -0.91 9.61
CA ALA A 134 6.00 0.31 8.86
C ALA A 134 4.81 0.77 8.00
N SER A 135 4.07 -0.17 7.40
CA SER A 135 2.87 0.16 6.62
C SER A 135 1.76 0.78 7.45
N ALA A 136 1.71 0.55 8.76
CA ALA A 136 0.68 1.13 9.63
C ALA A 136 0.98 2.59 10.04
N VAL A 137 2.23 3.04 9.94
CA VAL A 137 2.64 4.38 10.39
C VAL A 137 1.88 5.51 9.70
N PRO A 138 1.65 5.49 8.37
CA PRO A 138 0.87 6.52 7.68
C PRO A 138 -0.58 6.68 8.19
N LEU A 139 -1.15 5.61 8.78
CA LEU A 139 -2.52 5.64 9.31
C LEU A 139 -2.60 6.31 10.67
N ILE A 140 -1.53 6.22 11.46
CA ILE A 140 -1.45 6.75 12.82
C ILE A 140 -1.07 8.23 12.78
N PHE A 141 -0.22 8.64 11.84
CA PHE A 141 0.33 10.00 11.75
C PHE A 141 -0.01 10.71 10.43
N PRO A 142 -1.29 10.95 10.09
CA PRO A 142 -1.65 11.62 8.84
C PRO A 142 -1.19 13.09 8.78
N GLY A 143 -0.95 13.58 7.55
CA GLY A 143 -0.86 15.01 7.19
C GLY A 143 0.09 15.84 8.07
N ARG A 144 -0.47 16.71 8.94
CA ARG A 144 0.30 17.64 9.79
C ARG A 144 1.25 16.96 10.77
N THR A 145 1.02 15.69 11.10
CA THR A 145 1.90 14.91 12.00
C THR A 145 2.93 14.08 11.27
N ARG A 146 3.10 14.23 9.94
CA ARG A 146 4.07 13.49 9.13
C ARG A 146 5.50 13.51 9.69
N LYS A 147 5.94 14.63 10.28
CA LYS A 147 7.26 14.71 10.93
C LYS A 147 7.39 13.74 12.12
N LEU A 148 6.31 13.57 12.90
CA LEU A 148 6.25 12.59 13.98
C LEU A 148 6.20 11.16 13.44
N GLY A 149 5.46 10.92 12.34
CA GLY A 149 5.47 9.62 11.66
C GLY A 149 6.84 9.24 11.10
N ALA A 150 7.56 10.19 10.51
CA ALA A 150 8.93 9.99 10.04
C ALA A 150 9.91 9.70 11.19
N LEU A 151 9.79 10.45 12.29
CA LEU A 151 10.55 10.17 13.50
C LEU A 151 10.22 8.78 14.05
N ALA A 152 8.94 8.38 14.04
CA ALA A 152 8.51 7.06 14.45
C ALA A 152 9.12 5.96 13.56
N LEU A 153 9.15 6.14 12.23
CA LEU A 153 9.80 5.22 11.29
C LEU A 153 11.32 5.11 11.54
N LEU A 154 12.00 6.24 11.81
CA LEU A 154 13.42 6.27 12.16
C LEU A 154 13.68 5.49 13.45
N LEU A 155 12.97 5.84 14.53
CA LEU A 155 13.12 5.20 15.84
C LEU A 155 12.76 3.71 15.76
N PHE A 156 11.74 3.37 14.99
CA PHE A 156 11.35 1.98 14.75
C PHE A 156 12.44 1.21 13.99
N GLY A 157 13.05 1.79 12.96
CA GLY A 157 14.18 1.18 12.26
C GLY A 157 15.40 0.95 13.15
N VAL A 158 15.73 1.93 14.02
CA VAL A 158 16.81 1.80 15.00
C VAL A 158 16.49 0.72 16.04
N LEU A 159 15.27 0.71 16.58
CA LEU A 159 14.82 -0.31 17.54
C LEU A 159 14.90 -1.71 16.93
N MET A 160 14.36 -1.89 15.71
CA MET A 160 14.38 -3.17 15.00
C MET A 160 15.80 -3.63 14.69
N SER A 161 16.70 -2.71 14.32
CA SER A 161 18.13 -2.99 14.17
C SER A 161 18.76 -3.48 15.46
N GLY A 162 18.49 -2.83 16.59
CA GLY A 162 18.98 -3.24 17.91
C GLY A 162 18.47 -4.62 18.33
N VAL A 163 17.19 -4.90 18.14
CA VAL A 163 16.59 -6.22 18.41
C VAL A 163 17.22 -7.29 17.51
N ALA A 164 17.37 -7.02 16.21
CA ALA A 164 17.97 -7.94 15.26
C ALA A 164 19.44 -8.24 15.60
N TYR A 165 20.20 -7.24 16.07
CA TYR A 165 21.56 -7.41 16.57
C TYR A 165 21.62 -8.37 17.77
N HIS A 166 20.74 -8.18 18.77
CA HIS A 166 20.69 -9.06 19.94
C HIS A 166 20.31 -10.51 19.60
N LEU A 167 19.59 -10.72 18.51
CA LEU A 167 19.20 -12.04 18.03
C LEU A 167 20.20 -12.65 17.03
N GLY A 168 21.36 -12.00 16.81
CA GLY A 168 22.42 -12.53 15.96
C GLY A 168 22.14 -12.45 14.45
N VAL A 169 21.24 -11.57 14.01
CA VAL A 169 20.92 -11.38 12.58
C VAL A 169 22.03 -10.56 11.92
N ASN A 170 22.82 -11.18 11.03
CA ASN A 170 24.00 -10.56 10.39
C ASN A 170 23.76 -9.26 9.61
N VAL A 171 22.50 -8.99 9.25
CA VAL A 171 22.06 -7.90 8.37
C VAL A 171 21.24 -6.84 9.14
N TYR A 172 21.42 -6.78 10.47
CA TYR A 172 20.69 -5.87 11.37
C TYR A 172 20.75 -4.39 10.94
N GLN A 173 21.89 -3.94 10.39
CA GLN A 173 22.10 -2.56 9.94
C GLN A 173 21.10 -2.11 8.86
N PHE A 174 20.62 -3.05 8.03
CA PHE A 174 19.67 -2.75 6.96
C PHE A 174 18.30 -2.31 7.49
N TYR A 175 17.91 -2.63 8.73
CA TYR A 175 16.65 -2.14 9.31
C TYR A 175 16.73 -0.67 9.71
N ALA A 176 17.89 -0.21 10.18
CA ALA A 176 18.12 1.20 10.46
C ALA A 176 18.21 2.01 9.16
N ILE A 177 18.93 1.50 8.15
CA ILE A 177 19.00 2.10 6.81
C ILE A 177 17.61 2.12 6.16
N GLY A 178 16.87 1.01 6.23
CA GLY A 178 15.49 0.93 5.75
C GLY A 178 14.57 1.90 6.47
N GLY A 179 14.69 2.04 7.80
CA GLY A 179 13.94 3.03 8.59
C GLY A 179 14.26 4.46 8.17
N ALA A 180 15.53 4.77 7.94
CA ALA A 180 15.95 6.07 7.43
C ALA A 180 15.45 6.33 6.01
N LEU A 181 15.49 5.32 5.13
CA LEU A 181 14.96 5.42 3.77
C LEU A 181 13.45 5.61 3.79
N LEU A 182 12.70 4.81 4.56
CA LEU A 182 11.25 4.94 4.68
C LEU A 182 10.86 6.26 5.34
N ALA A 183 11.60 6.73 6.33
CA ALA A 183 11.33 8.04 6.95
C ALA A 183 11.68 9.19 6.01
N PHE A 184 12.78 9.09 5.26
CA PHE A 184 13.11 10.04 4.21
C PHE A 184 12.00 10.04 3.17
N VAL A 185 11.66 8.88 2.60
CA VAL A 185 10.53 8.72 1.67
C VAL A 185 9.25 9.21 2.30
N TYR A 186 8.95 9.00 3.57
CA TYR A 186 7.72 9.51 4.18
C TYR A 186 7.72 11.04 4.39
N LEU A 187 8.91 11.65 4.57
CA LEU A 187 9.11 13.10 4.59
C LEU A 187 9.13 13.71 3.19
N THR A 188 9.66 12.96 2.21
CA THR A 188 9.96 13.45 0.86
C THR A 188 8.97 13.02 -0.19
N ASP A 189 8.25 11.89 -0.04
CA ASP A 189 7.11 11.47 -0.87
C ASP A 189 6.24 12.72 -0.97
N VAL A 190 6.16 13.40 -2.10
CA VAL A 190 6.01 13.01 -3.54
C VAL A 190 4.75 12.19 -3.82
N ARG A 191 4.16 11.55 -2.81
CA ARG A 191 2.71 11.42 -2.65
C ARG A 191 2.36 12.52 -1.64
N GLU A 192 1.51 13.50 -1.90
CA GLU A 192 0.08 13.34 -1.86
C GLU A 192 -0.49 14.77 -2.07
N LYS A 193 -1.01 15.04 -3.26
CA LYS A 193 -2.46 15.00 -3.31
C LYS A 193 -2.82 13.57 -3.66
N THR A 194 -3.48 12.89 -2.73
CA THR A 194 -4.06 11.59 -3.01
C THR A 194 -5.55 11.76 -3.00
N ILE A 195 -6.16 11.41 -4.12
CA ILE A 195 -7.60 11.46 -4.27
C ILE A 195 -8.10 10.06 -4.03
N VAL A 196 -8.95 9.91 -3.03
CA VAL A 196 -9.68 8.68 -2.80
C VAL A 196 -10.96 8.74 -3.61
N LEU A 197 -11.10 7.79 -4.53
CA LEU A 197 -12.34 7.54 -5.25
C LEU A 197 -13.06 6.38 -4.56
N VAL A 198 -14.19 6.67 -3.94
CA VAL A 198 -15.07 5.66 -3.36
C VAL A 198 -16.16 5.35 -4.38
N THR A 199 -16.29 4.08 -4.72
CA THR A 199 -17.35 3.54 -5.57
C THR A 199 -18.16 2.52 -4.79
N GLU A 200 -19.31 2.09 -5.32
CA GLU A 200 -20.07 0.98 -4.72
C GLU A 200 -19.26 -0.33 -4.63
N LYS A 201 -18.29 -0.52 -5.53
CA LYS A 201 -17.49 -1.76 -5.63
C LYS A 201 -16.22 -1.72 -4.78
N GLY A 202 -15.79 -0.55 -4.33
CA GLY A 202 -14.56 -0.41 -3.57
C GLY A 202 -13.94 0.98 -3.60
N THR A 203 -12.77 1.09 -2.98
CA THR A 203 -12.05 2.34 -2.77
C THR A 203 -10.73 2.33 -3.54
N TYR A 204 -10.48 3.38 -4.30
CA TYR A 204 -9.29 3.51 -5.15
C TYR A 204 -8.50 4.76 -4.75
N PHE A 205 -7.21 4.59 -4.48
CA PHE A 205 -6.32 5.68 -4.11
C PHE A 205 -5.59 6.17 -5.34
N VAL A 206 -5.86 7.39 -5.81
CA VAL A 206 -5.24 8.01 -6.98
C VAL A 206 -4.15 8.98 -6.54
N CYS A 207 -2.92 8.81 -7.02
CA CYS A 207 -1.76 9.64 -6.72
C CYS A 207 -1.05 10.06 -8.02
N SER A 208 -0.44 11.23 -8.05
CA SER A 208 0.54 11.61 -9.09
C SER A 208 1.74 12.29 -8.46
N TYR A 209 2.90 12.16 -9.11
CA TYR A 209 4.11 12.91 -8.79
C TYR A 209 4.07 14.37 -9.29
N ASN A 210 3.09 14.71 -10.13
CA ASN A 210 2.86 16.06 -10.64
C ASN A 210 1.52 16.62 -10.13
N TYR A 211 1.57 17.75 -9.43
CA TYR A 211 0.40 18.42 -8.87
C TYR A 211 -0.61 18.84 -9.95
N ASP A 212 -0.11 19.37 -11.06
CA ASP A 212 -0.95 19.87 -12.16
C ASP A 212 -1.78 18.75 -12.78
N GLU A 213 -1.18 17.56 -12.93
CA GLU A 213 -1.88 16.39 -13.47
C GLU A 213 -3.02 15.93 -12.57
N LEU A 214 -2.89 16.11 -11.26
CA LEU A 214 -3.91 15.67 -10.32
C LEU A 214 -5.03 16.70 -10.15
N GLU A 215 -4.72 17.99 -10.25
CA GLU A 215 -5.75 19.03 -10.37
C GLU A 215 -6.52 18.88 -11.68
N GLU A 216 -5.83 18.65 -12.79
CA GLU A 216 -6.46 18.35 -14.08
C GLU A 216 -7.34 17.10 -14.00
N PHE A 217 -6.89 16.07 -13.27
CA PHE A 217 -7.68 14.87 -12.99
C PHE A 217 -8.97 15.17 -12.21
N LEU A 218 -8.89 15.97 -11.14
CA LEU A 218 -10.07 16.41 -10.36
C LEU A 218 -11.03 17.21 -11.22
N GLU A 219 -10.53 18.17 -12.00
CA GLU A 219 -11.36 19.02 -12.84
C GLU A 219 -12.10 18.19 -13.90
N ARG A 220 -11.40 17.24 -14.54
CA ARG A 220 -11.98 16.35 -15.53
C ARG A 220 -13.03 15.42 -14.92
N ILE A 221 -12.80 14.86 -13.74
CA ILE A 221 -13.82 14.04 -13.06
C ILE A 221 -15.00 14.89 -12.62
N GLY A 222 -14.76 16.09 -12.09
CA GLY A 222 -15.82 17.01 -11.70
C GLY A 222 -16.77 17.30 -12.87
N LYS A 223 -16.22 17.62 -14.05
CA LYS A 223 -16.99 17.81 -15.29
C LYS A 223 -17.76 16.56 -15.73
N LEU A 224 -17.15 15.38 -15.56
CA LEU A 224 -17.76 14.10 -15.94
C LEU A 224 -18.96 13.74 -15.05
N VAL A 225 -18.85 13.97 -13.75
CA VAL A 225 -19.92 13.71 -12.76
C VAL A 225 -21.03 14.76 -12.88
N SER A 226 -20.70 16.04 -13.04
CA SER A 226 -21.71 17.09 -13.22
C SER A 226 -22.46 16.98 -14.55
N GLY A 227 -21.77 16.63 -15.63
CA GLY A 227 -22.38 16.47 -16.96
C GLY A 227 -23.30 15.24 -17.08
N GLY A 228 -23.13 14.22 -16.25
CA GLY A 228 -24.04 13.08 -16.15
C GLY A 228 -25.37 13.44 -15.45
N ALA A 229 -25.32 14.34 -14.47
CA ALA A 229 -26.52 14.82 -13.76
C ALA A 229 -27.44 15.67 -14.67
N ASP A 230 -26.87 16.48 -15.55
CA ASP A 230 -27.64 17.29 -16.50
C ASP A 230 -28.28 16.43 -17.62
N ALA A 231 -27.67 15.31 -18.01
CA ALA A 231 -28.20 14.41 -19.03
C ALA A 231 -29.37 13.53 -18.54
N GLN A 232 -29.56 13.40 -17.22
CA GLN A 232 -30.71 12.71 -16.61
C GLN A 232 -31.89 13.65 -16.29
N ALA A 233 -31.71 14.96 -16.45
CA ALA A 233 -32.74 15.97 -16.19
C ALA A 233 -33.55 16.39 -17.44
N THR A 234 -33.32 15.73 -18.58
CA THR A 234 -34.03 15.92 -19.88
C THR A 234 -34.65 14.62 -20.35
#